data_AF-A0A2K1FRD7-F1
#
_entry.id   AF-A0A2K1FRD7-F1
#
_cell.length_a   1.000
_cell.length_b   1.000
_cell.length_c   1.000
_cell.angle_alpha   90.00
_cell.angle_beta   90.00
_cell.angle_gamma   90.00
#
_symmetry.space_group_name_H-M   'P 1'
#
loop_
_entity.id
_entity.type
_entity.pdbx_description
1 polymer ?
#
loop_
_entity_poly.entity_id
_entity_poly.type
_entity_poly.pdbx_seq_one_letter_code
_entity_poly.pdbx_strand_id
1 'polypeptide(L)'
;MMTGMRMVAALWTAALATGLATALAGAPAQASPAPAMGQSVSLVTTSGSATFKLCRNWVFTHTCREYGNVPVPARIAAGDSFEITFGSNPKTMWFRVKAVLLQDGRCLLIPKHEDMPAKGEDEPVDMLIVDPCRVLR
;
A
#
# COMPACT_ATOMS: atom_id res chain seq x y z
N MET A 1 -36.84 -20.56 33.86
CA MET A 1 -36.51 -21.97 34.18
C MET A 1 -37.57 -22.86 33.55
N MET A 2 -37.18 -24.07 33.15
CA MET A 2 -38.01 -25.16 32.58
C MET A 2 -38.31 -25.05 31.07
N THR A 3 -37.52 -25.76 30.25
CA THR A 3 -37.85 -27.05 29.54
C THR A 3 -38.72 -26.78 28.31
N GLY A 4 -38.35 -27.12 27.06
CA GLY A 4 -37.53 -28.21 26.54
C GLY A 4 -38.36 -28.81 25.41
N MET A 5 -38.00 -28.58 24.14
CA MET A 5 -38.72 -29.14 23.00
C MET A 5 -37.90 -30.26 22.35
N ARG A 6 -38.63 -31.31 22.00
CA ARG A 6 -38.21 -32.70 21.86
C ARG A 6 -37.49 -33.03 20.54
N MET A 7 -36.72 -34.10 20.68
CA MET A 7 -36.15 -35.02 19.70
C MET A 7 -37.01 -35.37 18.46
N VAL A 8 -36.30 -35.44 17.32
CA VAL A 8 -36.14 -36.58 16.38
C VAL A 8 -37.39 -37.18 15.74
N ALA A 9 -37.44 -37.16 14.39
CA ALA A 9 -37.53 -38.38 13.58
C ALA A 9 -37.23 -38.07 12.12
N ALA A 10 -36.14 -38.65 11.63
CA ALA A 10 -35.83 -38.78 10.22
C ALA A 10 -36.86 -39.71 9.55
N LEU A 11 -37.31 -39.35 8.35
CA LEU A 11 -37.96 -40.26 7.43
C LEU A 11 -37.18 -40.22 6.12
N TRP A 12 -36.53 -41.36 5.86
CA TRP A 12 -35.76 -41.67 4.66
C TRP A 12 -36.68 -42.38 3.65
N THR A 13 -36.63 -41.96 2.39
CA THR A 13 -36.94 -42.78 1.20
C THR A 13 -36.07 -42.23 0.06
N ALA A 14 -34.96 -42.92 -0.25
CA ALA A 14 -34.80 -43.82 -1.40
C ALA A 14 -34.69 -43.02 -2.74
N ALA A 15 -33.49 -42.67 -3.20
CA ALA A 15 -32.52 -43.48 -3.97
C ALA A 15 -32.81 -43.54 -5.48
N LEU A 16 -31.72 -43.55 -6.26
CA LEU A 16 -31.56 -43.62 -7.74
C LEU A 16 -31.41 -42.25 -8.43
N ALA A 17 -30.44 -41.98 -9.30
CA ALA A 17 -29.25 -42.70 -9.73
C ALA A 17 -28.35 -41.70 -10.50
N THR A 18 -27.03 -41.86 -10.38
CA THR A 18 -25.99 -41.58 -11.38
C THR A 18 -26.23 -40.49 -12.44
N GLY A 19 -25.53 -39.37 -12.27
CA GLY A 19 -25.06 -38.53 -13.37
C GLY A 19 -23.59 -38.17 -13.13
N LEU A 20 -22.66 -38.86 -13.80
CA LEU A 20 -21.29 -38.37 -13.98
C LEU A 20 -21.35 -37.10 -14.84
N ALA A 21 -20.96 -35.96 -14.28
CA ALA A 21 -20.58 -34.79 -15.08
C ALA A 21 -19.49 -34.00 -14.32
N THR A 22 -18.25 -34.25 -14.75
CA THR A 22 -17.14 -33.29 -14.86
C THR A 22 -17.10 -32.13 -13.86
N ALA A 23 -16.11 -32.21 -12.96
CA ALA A 23 -15.58 -31.08 -12.23
C ALA A 23 -15.17 -29.95 -13.19
N LEU A 24 -15.86 -28.83 -13.10
CA LEU A 24 -15.37 -27.50 -13.47
C LEU A 24 -15.87 -26.56 -12.37
N ALA A 25 -15.17 -26.59 -11.25
CA ALA A 25 -15.28 -25.58 -10.22
C ALA A 25 -14.83 -24.25 -10.83
N GLY A 26 -15.79 -23.50 -11.39
CA GLY A 26 -15.64 -22.08 -11.62
C GLY A 26 -15.56 -21.40 -10.26
N ALA A 27 -14.35 -21.35 -9.70
CA ALA A 27 -14.07 -20.51 -8.55
C ALA A 27 -14.40 -19.06 -8.93
N PRO A 28 -15.17 -18.30 -8.14
CA PRO A 28 -15.28 -16.87 -8.36
C PRO A 28 -13.85 -16.32 -8.27
N ALA A 29 -13.40 -15.66 -9.34
CA ALA A 29 -12.19 -14.86 -9.30
C ALA A 29 -12.35 -13.88 -8.14
N GLN A 30 -11.63 -14.13 -7.05
CA GLN A 30 -11.47 -13.16 -5.97
C GLN A 30 -10.82 -11.95 -6.61
N ALA A 31 -11.62 -10.93 -6.89
CA ALA A 31 -11.09 -9.61 -7.17
C ALA A 31 -10.26 -9.23 -5.95
N SER A 32 -8.94 -9.18 -6.12
CA SER A 32 -8.04 -8.64 -5.10
C SER A 32 -8.60 -7.28 -4.71
N PRO A 33 -8.82 -7.00 -3.41
CA PRO A 33 -9.22 -5.68 -3.00
C PRO A 33 -8.17 -4.69 -3.52
N ALA A 34 -8.62 -3.70 -4.29
CA ALA A 34 -7.77 -2.59 -4.69
C ALA A 34 -7.15 -2.01 -3.41
N PRO A 35 -5.82 -1.73 -3.38
CA PRO A 35 -5.23 -1.10 -2.22
C PRO A 35 -6.01 0.19 -1.92
N ALA A 36 -6.40 0.38 -0.67
CA ALA A 36 -7.10 1.57 -0.25
C ALA A 36 -6.27 2.79 -0.67
N MET A 37 -6.87 3.65 -1.49
CA MET A 37 -6.27 4.88 -1.97
C MET A 37 -5.85 5.70 -0.74
N GLY A 38 -4.54 5.86 -0.53
CA GLY A 38 -4.00 6.48 0.68
C GLY A 38 -4.60 7.87 0.90
N GLN A 39 -5.02 8.18 2.13
CA GLN A 39 -5.65 9.46 2.42
C GLN A 39 -4.62 10.58 2.32
N SER A 40 -4.89 11.59 1.48
CA SER A 40 -4.02 12.76 1.40
C SER A 40 -4.10 13.56 2.69
N VAL A 41 -2.94 13.88 3.27
CA VAL A 41 -2.81 14.67 4.50
C VAL A 41 -1.90 15.87 4.27
N SER A 42 -2.14 16.95 5.00
CA SER A 42 -1.43 18.22 4.78
C SER A 42 -0.09 18.29 5.52
N LEU A 43 -0.04 17.74 6.74
CA LEU A 43 1.11 17.86 7.64
C LEU A 43 1.28 16.59 8.47
N VAL A 44 2.52 16.13 8.62
CA VAL A 44 2.86 14.95 9.41
C VAL A 44 4.09 15.17 10.27
N THR A 45 4.20 14.40 11.37
CA THR A 45 5.45 14.22 12.11
C THR A 45 6.09 12.89 11.76
N THR A 46 7.42 12.89 11.71
CA THR A 46 8.25 11.72 11.45
C THR A 46 9.11 11.37 12.67
N SER A 47 9.69 10.18 12.69
CA SER A 47 10.72 9.76 13.64
C SER A 47 12.11 10.33 13.32
N GLY A 48 12.24 11.15 12.28
CA GLY A 48 13.52 11.69 11.78
C GLY A 48 14.23 10.79 10.75
N SER A 49 13.64 9.64 10.41
CA SER A 49 14.19 8.68 9.46
C SER A 49 13.10 8.16 8.51
N ALA A 50 13.49 7.83 7.28
CA ALA A 50 12.62 7.27 6.26
C ALA A 50 13.34 6.22 5.41
N THR A 51 12.57 5.44 4.66
CA THR A 51 13.08 4.60 3.57
C THR A 51 12.84 5.31 2.24
N PHE A 52 13.91 5.62 1.51
CA PHE A 52 13.82 6.18 0.17
C PHE A 52 13.74 5.06 -0.87
N LYS A 53 12.60 4.97 -1.55
CA LYS A 53 12.41 4.10 -2.70
C LYS A 53 12.72 4.91 -3.95
N LEU A 54 13.78 4.52 -4.65
CA LEU A 54 14.23 5.12 -5.90
C LEU A 54 13.95 4.14 -7.04
N CYS A 55 13.09 4.54 -7.96
CA CYS A 55 12.58 3.77 -9.06
C CYS A 55 13.14 4.34 -10.36
N ARG A 56 14.01 3.55 -11.02
CA ARG A 56 14.63 3.93 -12.29
C ARG A 56 13.96 3.21 -13.43
N ASN A 57 13.53 3.98 -14.42
CA ASN A 57 13.06 3.47 -15.69
C ASN A 57 14.25 3.34 -16.65
N TRP A 58 14.58 2.11 -17.01
CA TRP A 58 15.48 1.78 -18.12
C TRP A 58 14.64 1.47 -19.35
N VAL A 59 15.23 1.58 -20.54
CA VAL A 59 14.53 1.43 -21.83
C VAL A 59 13.66 0.14 -21.93
N PHE A 60 14.03 -0.94 -21.23
CA PHE A 60 13.29 -2.20 -21.23
C PHE A 60 12.94 -2.75 -19.83
N THR A 61 13.35 -2.08 -18.75
CA THR A 61 13.16 -2.61 -17.39
C THR A 61 12.85 -1.47 -16.44
N HIS A 62 11.96 -1.73 -15.49
CA HIS A 62 11.76 -0.83 -14.36
C HIS A 62 12.36 -1.46 -13.12
N THR A 63 13.28 -0.77 -12.45
CA THR A 63 13.94 -1.26 -11.24
C THR A 63 13.79 -0.27 -10.10
N CYS A 64 13.23 -0.73 -8.98
CA CYS A 64 13.21 0.05 -7.74
C CYS A 64 14.25 -0.47 -6.76
N ARG A 65 14.91 0.46 -6.07
CA ARG A 65 15.84 0.18 -4.99
C ARG A 65 15.44 0.96 -3.75
N GLU A 66 15.48 0.30 -2.61
CA GLU A 66 15.17 0.92 -1.33
C GLU A 66 16.45 1.24 -0.57
N TYR A 67 16.48 2.43 0.02
CA TYR A 67 17.54 2.95 0.86
C TYR A 67 16.94 3.29 2.21
N GLY A 68 17.23 2.47 3.22
CA GLY A 68 16.79 2.74 4.59
C GLY A 68 17.61 3.82 5.28
N ASN A 69 17.12 4.28 6.43
CA ASN A 69 17.80 5.24 7.31
C ASN A 69 18.14 6.59 6.65
N VAL A 70 17.29 7.06 5.74
CA VAL A 70 17.44 8.37 5.13
C VAL A 70 16.96 9.41 6.15
N PRO A 71 17.80 10.37 6.57
CA PRO A 71 17.40 11.40 7.51
C PRO A 71 16.35 12.30 6.86
N VAL A 72 15.29 12.58 7.61
CA VAL A 72 14.20 13.47 7.17
C VAL A 72 13.81 14.45 8.28
N PRO A 73 13.24 15.61 7.95
CA PRO A 73 12.75 16.55 8.95
C PRO A 73 11.69 15.92 9.87
N ALA A 74 11.66 16.36 11.13
CA ALA A 74 10.69 15.90 12.11
C ALA A 74 9.24 16.29 11.78
N ARG A 75 9.05 17.35 10.98
CA ARG A 75 7.76 17.83 10.48
C ARG A 75 7.85 18.03 8.98
N ILE A 76 6.88 17.49 8.24
CA ILE A 76 6.85 17.55 6.78
C ILE A 76 5.42 17.84 6.31
N ALA A 77 5.28 18.82 5.44
CA ALA A 77 4.05 19.20 4.77
C ALA A 77 4.14 19.01 3.25
N ALA A 78 2.98 18.94 2.59
CA ALA A 78 2.93 19.10 1.14
C ALA A 78 3.45 20.48 0.73
N GLY A 79 4.34 20.53 -0.26
CA GLY A 79 5.03 21.75 -0.69
C GLY A 79 6.44 21.91 -0.10
N ASP A 80 6.77 21.21 0.99
CA ASP A 80 8.09 21.31 1.61
C ASP A 80 9.19 20.80 0.67
N SER A 81 10.39 21.36 0.85
CA SER A 81 11.57 20.95 0.11
C SER A 81 12.75 20.82 1.07
N PHE A 82 13.43 19.69 1.05
CA PHE A 82 14.59 19.42 1.91
C PHE A 82 15.60 18.54 1.18
N GLU A 83 16.85 18.59 1.61
CA GLU A 83 17.89 17.70 1.10
C GLU A 83 17.80 16.32 1.79
N ILE A 84 17.95 15.26 1.00
CA ILE A 84 18.08 13.89 1.51
C ILE A 84 19.44 13.33 1.14
N THR A 85 19.99 12.50 2.01
CA THR A 85 21.25 11.77 1.80
C THR A 85 20.99 10.27 1.91
N PHE A 86 21.38 9.49 0.90
CA PHE A 86 21.09 8.06 0.87
C PHE A 86 22.20 7.21 0.25
N GLY A 87 22.20 5.92 0.59
CA GLY A 87 23.18 4.93 0.12
C GLY A 87 24.47 4.91 0.94
N SER A 88 25.24 3.81 0.82
CA SER A 88 26.52 3.63 1.50
C SER A 88 27.64 4.50 0.94
N ASN A 89 27.57 4.84 -0.35
CA ASN A 89 28.30 5.95 -0.95
C ASN A 89 27.31 7.13 -1.02
N PRO A 90 27.34 8.06 -0.05
CA PRO A 90 26.26 9.00 0.18
C PRO A 90 26.03 9.88 -1.04
N LYS A 91 24.79 9.87 -1.52
CA LYS A 91 24.31 10.77 -2.58
C LYS A 91 23.32 11.73 -1.96
N THR A 92 23.45 13.01 -2.31
CA THR A 92 22.53 14.06 -1.87
C THR A 92 21.64 14.52 -3.01
N MET A 93 20.37 14.81 -2.70
CA MET A 93 19.45 15.43 -3.65
C MET A 93 18.37 16.23 -2.93
N TRP A 94 17.79 17.20 -3.62
CA TRP A 94 16.60 17.92 -3.14
C TRP A 94 15.34 17.09 -3.36
N PHE A 95 14.63 16.78 -2.28
CA PHE A 95 13.32 16.17 -2.29
C PHE A 95 12.26 17.24 -2.08
N ARG A 96 11.41 17.46 -3.09
CA ARG A 96 10.26 18.37 -3.00
C ARG A 96 8.98 17.57 -2.83
N VAL A 97 8.27 17.75 -1.72
CA VAL A 97 7.05 17.02 -1.41
C VAL A 97 5.89 17.60 -2.21
N LYS A 98 5.28 16.81 -3.10
CA LYS A 98 4.04 17.16 -3.79
C LYS A 98 2.82 16.83 -2.94
N ALA A 99 2.82 15.63 -2.34
CA ALA A 99 1.72 15.12 -1.55
C ALA A 99 2.22 14.19 -0.46
N VAL A 100 1.44 14.07 0.62
CA VAL A 100 1.66 13.09 1.68
C VAL A 100 0.44 12.17 1.74
N LEU A 101 0.64 10.87 1.51
CA LEU A 101 -0.43 9.88 1.53
C LEU A 101 -0.28 9.00 2.77
N LEU A 102 -1.32 8.95 3.60
CA LEU A 102 -1.40 8.04 4.73
C LEU A 102 -1.92 6.67 4.25
N GLN A 103 -1.11 5.63 4.42
CA GLN A 103 -1.44 4.26 4.05
C GLN A 103 -0.96 3.28 5.12
N ASP A 104 -1.89 2.53 5.71
CA ASP A 104 -1.60 1.49 6.71
C ASP A 104 -0.73 1.99 7.89
N GLY A 105 -0.96 3.24 8.36
CA GLY A 105 -0.19 3.85 9.45
C GLY A 105 1.18 4.41 9.07
N ARG A 106 1.58 4.28 7.80
CA ARG A 106 2.79 4.85 7.21
C ARG A 106 2.45 6.04 6.34
N CYS A 107 3.40 6.95 6.17
CA CYS A 107 3.24 8.07 5.25
C CYS A 107 4.13 7.90 4.03
N LEU A 108 3.53 8.01 2.85
CA LEU A 108 4.23 8.05 1.58
C LEU A 108 4.37 9.52 1.18
N LEU A 109 5.59 10.03 1.18
CA LEU A 109 5.90 11.35 0.63
C LEU A 109 6.12 11.18 -0.87
N ILE A 110 5.22 11.76 -1.65
CA ILE A 110 5.27 11.74 -3.10
C ILE A 110 6.08 12.97 -3.54
N PRO A 111 7.18 12.81 -4.31
CA PRO A 111 7.96 13.93 -4.78
C PRO A 111 7.19 14.75 -5.81
N LYS A 112 7.72 15.92 -6.17
CA LYS A 112 7.27 16.70 -7.33
C LYS A 112 8.26 16.48 -8.47
N HIS A 113 7.88 15.70 -9.50
CA HIS A 113 8.58 15.69 -10.79
C HIS A 113 7.70 16.37 -11.86
N GLU A 114 8.33 17.06 -12.79
CA GLU A 114 7.65 17.75 -13.91
C GLU A 114 6.91 16.75 -14.80
N ASP A 115 7.45 15.53 -14.94
CA ASP A 115 6.87 14.44 -15.73
C ASP A 115 6.01 13.46 -14.93
N MET A 116 5.59 13.82 -13.71
CA MET A 116 4.70 12.92 -12.95
C MET A 116 3.34 12.79 -13.66
N PRO A 117 2.87 11.56 -13.95
CA PRO A 117 1.50 11.37 -14.40
C PRO A 117 0.56 11.99 -13.36
N ALA A 118 -0.45 12.73 -13.83
CA ALA A 118 -1.44 13.40 -12.99
C ALA A 118 -2.21 12.42 -12.08
N LYS A 119 -2.15 11.14 -12.42
CA LYS A 119 -2.67 10.01 -11.69
C LYS A 119 -1.51 9.18 -11.16
N GLY A 120 -1.41 9.04 -9.84
CA GLY A 120 -0.50 8.09 -9.18
C GLY A 120 -0.97 6.64 -9.33
N GLU A 121 -1.42 6.27 -10.53
CA GLU A 121 -1.98 4.96 -10.84
C GLU A 121 -0.89 4.12 -11.54
N ASP A 122 -0.51 3.04 -10.87
CA ASP A 122 0.29 1.88 -11.31
C ASP A 122 1.78 2.06 -11.69
N GLU A 123 2.31 3.27 -11.85
CA GLU A 123 3.75 3.42 -12.08
C GLU A 123 4.57 3.50 -10.77
N PRO A 124 5.61 2.67 -10.61
CA PRO A 124 6.57 2.81 -9.52
C PRO A 124 7.29 4.17 -9.58
N VAL A 125 6.90 5.07 -8.68
CA VAL A 125 7.51 6.39 -8.51
C VAL A 125 8.50 6.41 -7.36
N ASP A 126 9.47 7.32 -7.46
CA ASP A 126 10.32 7.69 -6.33
C ASP A 126 9.44 8.14 -5.16
N MET A 127 9.76 7.72 -3.94
CA MET A 127 9.03 8.14 -2.75
C MET A 127 9.85 7.95 -1.48
N LEU A 128 9.51 8.72 -0.44
CA LEU A 128 9.97 8.46 0.92
C LEU A 128 8.84 7.78 1.71
N ILE A 129 9.15 6.66 2.32
CA ILE A 129 8.25 5.89 3.18
C ILE A 129 8.65 6.18 4.62
N VAL A 130 7.78 6.85 5.35
CA VAL A 130 7.98 7.21 6.76
C VAL A 130 7.19 6.26 7.64
N ASP A 131 7.89 5.58 8.55
CA ASP A 131 7.34 4.67 9.53
C ASP A 131 8.12 4.76 10.85
N PRO A 132 7.49 5.07 12.00
CA PRO A 132 6.10 5.47 12.16
C PRO A 132 5.84 6.91 11.69
N CYS A 133 4.61 7.19 11.27
CA CYS A 133 4.14 8.52 10.91
C CYS A 133 2.92 8.93 11.75
N ARG A 134 2.80 10.22 12.09
CA ARG A 134 1.58 10.77 12.73
C ARG A 134 1.09 12.00 11.98
N VAL A 135 -0.20 12.06 11.74
CA VAL A 135 -0.85 13.21 11.11
C VAL A 135 -1.03 14.32 12.15
N LEU A 136 -0.66 15.54 11.78
CA LEU A 136 -0.97 16.75 12.55
C LEU A 136 -2.20 17.42 11.91
N ARG A 137 -3.22 17.69 12.73
CA ARG A 137 -4.40 18.46 12.34
C ARG A 137 -4.19 19.94 12.63
#